data_AF-A0A445CFD4-F1
#
_entry.id   AF-A0A445CFD4-F1
#
_cell.length_a   1.000
_cell.length_b   1.000
_cell.length_c   1.000
_cell.angle_alpha   90.00
_cell.angle_beta   90.00
_cell.angle_gamma   90.00
#
_symmetry.space_group_name_H-M   'P 1'
#
loop_
_entity.id
_entity.type
_entity.pdbx_description
1 polymer ?
#
loop_
_entity_poly.entity_id
_entity_poly.type
_entity_poly.pdbx_seq_one_letter_code
_entity_poly.pdbx_strand_id
1 'polypeptide(L)' 'MIGERMGIVVEVENPKKNNILLRTFLRVRVVLEFAKPLSTKFWMKRENLPNTRIEFKYERL' A
#
# COMPACT_ATOMS: atom_id res chain seq x y z
N MET A 1 -7.99 16.72 -2.05
CA MET A 1 -6.71 16.12 -2.47
C MET A 1 -6.93 14.65 -2.80
N ILE A 2 -6.25 14.11 -3.81
CA ILE A 2 -6.20 12.67 -4.06
C ILE A 2 -5.04 12.13 -3.23
N GLY A 3 -5.34 11.32 -2.20
CA GLY A 3 -4.35 10.69 -1.32
C GLY A 3 -3.89 11.60 -0.17
N GLU A 4 -4.36 11.30 1.04
CA GLU A 4 -3.74 11.83 2.26
C GLU A 4 -2.44 11.06 2.53
N ARG A 5 -1.37 11.77 2.92
CA ARG A 5 -0.09 11.13 3.24
C ARG A 5 -0.25 10.32 4.54
N MET A 6 -0.18 9.00 4.43
CA MET A 6 -0.24 8.11 5.59
C MET A 6 1.10 7.98 6.32
N GLY A 7 2.23 8.10 5.61
CA GLY A 7 3.54 7.87 6.18
C GLY A 7 4.69 8.00 5.18
N ILE A 8 5.83 7.40 5.51
CA ILE A 8 7.03 7.34 4.66
C ILE A 8 7.32 5.88 4.35
N VAL A 9 7.39 5.52 3.07
CA VAL A 9 7.79 4.18 2.64
C VAL A 9 9.29 3.99 2.91
N VAL A 10 9.63 2.95 3.65
CA VAL A 10 11.01 2.57 3.97
C VAL A 10 11.50 1.45 3.06
N GLU A 11 10.62 0.49 2.76
CA GLU A 11 10.99 -0.68 1.96
C GLU A 11 9.80 -1.13 1.12
N VAL A 12 10.11 -1.62 -0.08
CA VAL A 12 9.15 -2.26 -0.98
C VAL A 12 9.71 -3.62 -1.35
N GLU A 13 9.03 -4.69 -0.94
CA GLU A 13 9.42 -6.04 -1.35
C GLU A 13 9.04 -6.27 -2.81
N ASN A 14 9.95 -6.84 -3.59
CA ASN A 14 9.66 -7.21 -4.97
C ASN A 14 8.66 -8.38 -5.00
N PRO A 15 7.47 -8.22 -5.59
CA PRO A 15 6.50 -9.30 -5.69
C PRO A 15 6.91 -10.39 -6.69
N LYS A 16 7.97 -10.16 -7.48
CA LYS A 16 8.49 -11.09 -8.48
C LYS A 16 9.81 -11.73 -8.04
N LYS A 17 9.99 -13.00 -8.41
CA LYS A 17 11.28 -13.70 -8.34
C LYS A 17 11.53 -14.38 -9.67
N ASN A 18 12.71 -14.18 -10.26
CA ASN A 18 13.08 -14.74 -11.58
C ASN A 18 12.02 -14.44 -12.65
N ASN A 19 11.48 -13.21 -12.66
CA ASN A 19 10.41 -12.76 -13.54
C ASN A 19 9.03 -13.43 -13.35
N ILE A 20 8.88 -14.33 -12.38
CA ILE A 20 7.61 -14.96 -12.00
C ILE A 20 6.98 -14.14 -10.88
N LEU A 21 5.69 -13.79 -11.04
CA LEU A 21 4.91 -13.11 -10.01
C LEU A 21 4.59 -14.09 -8.87
N LEU A 22 5.18 -13.90 -7.70
CA LEU A 22 4.98 -14.75 -6.53
C LEU A 22 3.75 -14.35 -5.70
N ARG A 23 3.32 -13.08 -5.79
CA ARG A 23 2.23 -12.52 -5.00
C ARG A 23 1.42 -11.54 -5.85
N THR A 24 0.11 -11.52 -5.66
CA THR A 24 -0.81 -10.59 -6.33
C THR A 24 -0.99 -9.27 -5.55
N PHE A 25 -0.22 -9.05 -4.49
CA PHE A 25 -0.22 -7.86 -3.66
C PHE A 25 1.20 -7.31 -3.44
N LEU A 26 1.30 -6.02 -3.13
CA LEU A 26 2.55 -5.38 -2.74
C LEU A 26 2.71 -5.43 -1.22
N ARG A 27 3.92 -5.76 -0.77
CA ARG A 27 4.31 -5.70 0.64
C ARG A 27 5.29 -4.57 0.82
N VAL A 28 4.94 -3.64 1.70
CA VAL A 28 5.69 -2.41 1.93
C VAL A 28 5.88 -2.21 3.42
N ARG A 29 7.03 -1.68 3.82
CA ARG A 29 7.26 -1.18 5.18
C ARG A 29 7.14 0.33 5.17
N VAL A 30 6.35 0.87 6.09
CA VAL A 30 6.03 2.29 6.16
C VAL A 30 6.24 2.76 7.59
N VAL A 31 6.92 3.90 7.76
CA VAL A 31 6.94 4.63 9.03
C VAL A 31 5.67 5.46 9.11
N LEU A 32 4.89 5.21 10.17
CA LEU A 32 3.61 5.87 10.45
C LEU A 32 3.74 6.73 11.71
N GLU A 33 2.97 7.81 11.78
CA GLU A 33 2.81 8.58 13.00
C GLU A 33 1.92 7.80 13.99
N PHE A 34 2.44 7.45 15.17
CA PHE A 34 1.70 6.63 16.16
C PHE A 34 0.42 7.31 16.68
N ALA A 35 0.37 8.65 16.65
CA ALA A 35 -0.75 9.43 17.13
C ALA A 35 -1.96 9.39 16.16
N LYS A 36 -1.77 8.92 14.93
CA LYS A 36 -2.83 8.81 13.92
C LYS A 36 -3.38 7.39 13.86
N PRO A 37 -4.70 7.23 13.71
CA PRO A 37 -5.28 5.92 13.50
C PRO A 37 -4.77 5.29 12.21
N LEU A 38 -4.52 3.99 12.24
CA LEU A 38 -4.16 3.21 11.06
C LEU A 38 -5.32 3.23 10.06
N SER A 39 -5.09 3.80 8.89
CA SER A 39 -6.08 3.78 7.80
C SER A 39 -6.18 2.37 7.23
N THR A 40 -7.38 1.82 7.07
CA THR A 40 -7.55 0.43 6.58
C THR A 40 -7.80 0.34 5.08
N LYS A 41 -8.15 1.45 4.43
CA LYS A 41 -8.50 1.51 3.02
C LYS A 41 -8.34 2.91 2.46
N PHE A 42 -8.09 3.02 1.15
CA PHE A 42 -8.11 4.29 0.44
C PHE A 42 -8.61 4.12 -1.00
N TRP A 43 -9.10 5.22 -1.59
CA TRP A 43 -9.46 5.27 -3.00
C TRP A 43 -8.25 5.62 -3.84
N MET A 44 -7.90 4.75 -4.79
CA MET A 44 -6.86 5.00 -5.79
C MET A 44 -7.53 5.38 -7.11
N LYS A 45 -7.19 6.58 -7.60
CA LYS A 45 -7.53 6.98 -8.97
C LYS A 45 -6.61 6.24 -9.93
N ARG A 46 -7.16 5.75 -11.03
CA ARG A 46 -6.42 5.07 -12.09
C ARG A 46 -6.69 5.80 -13.40
N GLU A 47 -5.63 6.06 -14.15
CA GLU A 47 -5.77 6.72 -15.45
C GLU A 47 -6.57 5.82 -16.39
N ASN A 48 -7.60 6.38 -17.03
CA ASN A 48 -8.50 5.68 -17.96
C ASN A 48 -9.21 4.43 -17.40
N LEU A 49 -9.27 4.27 -16.07
CA LEU A 49 -9.93 3.15 -15.40
C LEU A 49 -10.79 3.64 -14.23
N PRO A 50 -11.83 2.88 -13.83
CA PRO A 50 -12.61 3.21 -12.65
C PRO A 50 -11.72 3.29 -11.40
N ASN A 51 -12.05 4.22 -10.49
CA ASN A 51 -11.43 4.27 -9.17
C ASN A 51 -11.52 2.91 -8.50
N THR A 52 -10.45 2.51 -7.83
CA THR A 52 -10.42 1.25 -7.10
C THR A 52 -10.23 1.52 -5.61
N ARG A 53 -10.85 0.68 -4.79
CA ARG A 53 -10.67 0.69 -3.34
C ARG A 53 -9.52 -0.25 -3.01
N ILE A 54 -8.44 0.29 -2.48
CA ILE A 54 -7.31 -0.48 -1.99
C ILE A 54 -7.53 -0.72 -0.50
N GLU A 55 -7.35 -1.97 -0.07
CA GLU A 55 -7.47 -2.40 1.33
C GLU A 55 -6.09 -2.81 1.86
N PHE A 56 -5.81 -2.43 3.11
CA PHE A 56 -4.57 -2.77 3.77
C PHE A 56 -4.75 -3.97 4.69
N LYS A 57 -3.78 -4.89 4.63
CA LYS A 57 -3.60 -5.93 5.63
C LYS A 57 -2.34 -5.61 6.42
N TYR A 58 -2.50 -5.38 7.71
CA TYR A 58 -1.39 -5.13 8.62
C TYR A 58 -0.77 -6.44 9.06
N GLU A 59 0.55 -6.46 9.13
CA GLU A 59 1.33 -7.56 9.69
C GLU A 59 1.95 -7.09 11.00
N ARG A 60 1.99 -7.99 11.99
CA ARG A 60 2.74 -7.73 13.22
C ARG A 60 4.22 -7.91 12.91
N LEU A 61 5.03 -6.89 13.26
CA LEU A 61 6.49 -6.94 13.19
C LEU A 61 7.06 -7.87 14.26
#